data_AF-A0A9W8JT33-F1
#
_entry.id   AF-A0A9W8JT33-F1
#
_cell.length_a   1.000
_cell.length_b   1.000
_cell.length_c   1.000
_cell.angle_alpha   90.00
_cell.angle_beta   90.00
_cell.angle_gamma   90.00
#
_symmetry.space_group_name_H-M   'P 1'
#
loop_
_entity.id
_entity.type
_entity.pdbx_description
1 polymer ?
#
loop_
_entity_poly.entity_id
_entity_poly.type
_entity_poly.pdbx_seq_one_letter_code
_entity_poly.pdbx_strand_id
1 'polypeptide(L)'
;MLRMEEDLFESRRPLSSAELLYSTLDYVPLAIRQEIYKTFYVGFYTIFHAISLVLGRQPQGPASIPTPQVVLTEALTLDPRAVQFYLGKGGKVEYVLDATVDIAREQSALGDGTFEETFDNDEVGGEGGEERYVELPKCANDLEFGIVRRNLGLAGGLVWGPYHERDEDSEDGMEVDDDDDDDDDSD
;
A
#
# COMPACT_ATOMS: atom_id res chain seq x y z
N MET A 1 -9.63 -9.80 10.70
CA MET A 1 -9.01 -10.49 9.54
C MET A 1 -7.52 -10.81 9.74
N LEU A 2 -6.76 -10.07 10.57
CA LEU A 2 -5.30 -10.19 10.79
C LEU A 2 -4.71 -11.55 11.26
N ARG A 3 -5.52 -12.56 11.59
CA ARG A 3 -5.01 -13.81 12.21
C ARG A 3 -4.69 -14.93 11.22
N MET A 4 -5.17 -14.87 9.98
CA MET A 4 -5.06 -16.01 9.05
C MET A 4 -3.64 -16.22 8.49
N GLU A 5 -2.79 -15.20 8.55
CA GLU A 5 -1.49 -15.19 7.86
C GLU A 5 -0.32 -15.41 8.82
N GLU A 6 -0.60 -15.38 10.13
CA GLU A 6 0.36 -15.71 11.17
C GLU A 6 0.87 -17.16 11.10
N ASP A 7 0.09 -18.03 10.46
CA ASP A 7 0.37 -19.46 10.27
C ASP A 7 1.38 -19.72 9.15
N LEU A 8 1.64 -18.73 8.28
CA LEU A 8 2.67 -18.81 7.23
C LEU A 8 4.09 -18.72 7.82
N PHE A 9 4.23 -18.26 9.06
CA PHE A 9 5.53 -18.03 9.67
C PHE A 9 6.02 -19.23 10.47
N GLU A 10 7.14 -19.81 10.04
CA GLU A 10 7.91 -20.74 10.85
C GLU A 10 8.75 -20.02 11.92
N SER A 11 8.89 -20.66 13.09
CA SER A 11 9.66 -20.08 14.19
C SER A 11 11.12 -19.82 13.80
N ARG A 12 11.57 -18.57 13.99
CA ARG A 12 12.93 -18.09 13.71
C ARG A 12 13.37 -18.19 12.25
N ARG A 13 12.41 -18.27 11.32
CA ARG A 13 12.66 -18.20 9.88
C ARG A 13 12.00 -16.94 9.31
N PRO A 14 12.69 -16.20 8.44
CA PRO A 14 12.02 -15.16 7.67
C PRO A 14 11.07 -15.82 6.66
N LEU A 15 10.03 -15.09 6.24
CA LEU A 15 9.25 -15.45 5.07
C LEU A 15 10.18 -15.57 3.86
N SER A 16 9.95 -16.57 3.01
CA SER A 16 10.67 -16.63 1.74
C SER A 16 10.17 -15.52 0.82
N SER A 17 11.04 -15.00 -0.06
CA SER A 17 10.65 -13.97 -1.03
C SER A 17 9.49 -14.40 -1.93
N ALA A 18 9.35 -15.70 -2.19
CA ALA A 18 8.25 -16.27 -2.96
C ALA A 18 6.89 -16.22 -2.24
N GLU A 19 6.91 -16.09 -0.90
CA GLU A 19 5.70 -15.96 -0.07
C GLU A 19 5.35 -14.49 0.20
N LEU A 20 6.18 -13.53 -0.25
CA LEU A 20 5.92 -12.10 -0.17
C LEU A 20 4.98 -11.63 -1.29
N LEU A 21 3.83 -12.29 -1.47
CA LEU A 21 2.81 -11.91 -2.45
C LEU A 21 2.01 -10.65 -2.06
N TYR A 22 2.52 -9.87 -1.10
CA TYR A 22 1.84 -8.70 -0.57
C TYR A 22 2.33 -7.46 -1.28
N SER A 23 1.52 -6.93 -2.20
CA SER A 23 1.79 -5.66 -2.91
C SER A 23 2.03 -4.49 -1.95
N THR A 24 1.48 -4.53 -0.74
CA THR A 24 1.76 -3.54 0.32
C THR A 24 3.21 -3.55 0.80
N LEU A 25 3.90 -4.68 0.74
CA LEU A 25 5.31 -4.75 1.11
C LEU A 25 6.22 -4.08 0.09
N ASP A 26 5.79 -3.89 -1.16
CA ASP A 26 6.58 -3.12 -2.13
C ASP A 26 6.82 -1.68 -1.67
N TYR A 27 5.99 -1.14 -0.77
CA TYR A 27 6.21 0.15 -0.13
C TYR A 27 7.31 0.15 0.94
N VAL A 28 7.83 -1.02 1.29
CA VAL A 28 8.99 -1.13 2.17
C VAL A 28 10.25 -1.25 1.30
N PRO A 29 11.27 -0.39 1.50
CA PRO A 29 12.52 -0.48 0.74
C PRO A 29 13.12 -1.89 0.76
N LEU A 30 13.64 -2.34 -0.38
CA LEU A 30 14.16 -3.71 -0.56
C LEU A 30 15.16 -4.12 0.53
N ALA A 31 16.06 -3.22 0.93
CA ALA A 31 17.04 -3.46 1.99
C ALA A 31 16.40 -3.85 3.35
N ILE A 32 15.16 -3.43 3.60
CA ILE A 32 14.41 -3.76 4.82
C ILE A 32 13.63 -5.08 4.64
N ARG A 33 13.26 -5.43 3.39
CA ARG A 33 12.47 -6.63 3.05
C ARG A 33 13.23 -7.95 3.11
N GLN A 34 14.56 -7.93 3.09
CA GLN A 34 15.39 -9.15 2.99
C GLN A 34 15.23 -10.13 4.16
N GLU A 35 14.71 -9.70 5.32
CA GLU A 35 14.52 -10.55 6.51
C GLU A 35 13.18 -10.27 7.22
N ILE A 36 12.06 -10.50 6.54
CA ILE A 36 10.73 -10.30 7.14
C ILE A 36 10.41 -11.48 8.07
N TYR A 37 10.65 -11.28 9.37
CA TYR A 37 10.20 -12.18 10.43
C TYR A 37 8.75 -11.89 10.83
N LYS A 38 8.09 -12.86 11.47
CA LYS A 38 6.72 -12.71 12.01
C LYS A 38 6.53 -11.41 12.79
N THR A 39 7.47 -11.05 13.66
CA THR A 39 7.39 -9.82 14.46
C THR A 39 7.48 -8.55 13.63
N PHE A 40 8.24 -8.57 12.53
CA PHE A 40 8.27 -7.45 11.58
C PHE A 40 6.91 -7.31 10.91
N TYR A 41 6.37 -8.42 10.38
CA TYR A 41 5.08 -8.45 9.71
C TYR A 41 3.94 -7.98 10.61
N VAL A 42 3.87 -8.51 11.83
CA VAL A 42 2.88 -8.07 12.83
C VAL A 42 3.04 -6.58 13.12
N GLY A 43 4.28 -6.08 13.25
CA GLY A 43 4.53 -4.65 13.44
C GLY A 43 4.04 -3.79 12.27
N PHE A 44 4.33 -4.20 11.04
CA PHE A 44 3.88 -3.55 9.80
C PHE A 44 2.34 -3.52 9.71
N TYR A 45 1.67 -4.65 9.91
CA TYR A 45 0.20 -4.73 9.89
C TYR A 45 -0.47 -4.03 11.07
N THR A 46 0.20 -3.93 12.21
CA THR A 46 -0.30 -3.14 13.35
C THR A 46 -0.43 -1.66 12.97
N ILE A 47 0.41 -1.15 12.06
CA ILE A 47 0.27 0.21 11.54
C ILE A 47 -1.02 0.35 10.71
N PHE A 48 -1.35 -0.61 9.82
CA PHE A 48 -2.62 -0.61 9.08
C PHE A 48 -3.83 -0.63 10.03
N HIS A 49 -3.77 -1.48 11.05
CA HIS A 49 -4.83 -1.55 12.05
C HIS A 49 -4.98 -0.23 12.84
N ALA A 50 -3.86 0.41 13.20
CA ALA A 50 -3.88 1.71 13.84
C ALA A 50 -4.51 2.79 12.93
N ILE A 51 -4.24 2.77 11.62
CA ILE A 51 -4.88 3.68 10.65
C ILE A 51 -6.40 3.49 10.67
N SER A 52 -6.90 2.25 10.61
CA SER A 52 -8.35 2.01 10.62
C SER A 52 -9.02 2.48 11.91
N LEU A 53 -8.35 2.33 13.06
CA LEU A 53 -8.87 2.83 14.34
C LEU A 53 -8.89 4.36 14.39
N VAL A 54 -7.85 5.03 13.87
CA VAL A 54 -7.81 6.50 13.79
C VAL A 54 -8.95 7.04 12.91
N LEU A 55 -9.18 6.43 11.74
CA LEU A 55 -10.27 6.80 10.84
C LEU A 55 -11.66 6.53 11.44
N GLY A 56 -11.78 5.51 12.30
CA GLY A 56 -13.02 5.15 12.98
C GLY A 56 -13.42 6.05 14.16
N ARG A 57 -12.56 7.02 14.56
CA ARG A 57 -12.81 7.86 15.73
C ARG A 57 -14.04 8.76 15.55
N GLN A 58 -14.81 8.92 16.62
CA GLN A 58 -15.96 9.80 16.69
C GLN A 58 -15.82 10.81 17.85
N PRO A 59 -16.23 12.08 17.67
CA PRO A 59 -16.71 12.68 16.42
C PRO A 59 -15.57 12.82 15.38
N GLN A 60 -15.93 12.76 14.10
CA GLN A 60 -14.98 13.00 13.00
C GLN A 60 -14.43 14.43 13.08
N GLY A 61 -13.11 14.58 12.93
CA GLY A 61 -12.44 15.87 13.00
C GLY A 61 -10.93 15.76 12.79
N PRO A 62 -10.15 16.80 13.12
CA PRO A 62 -8.70 16.79 12.92
C PRO A 62 -7.97 15.62 13.61
N ALA A 63 -8.53 15.11 14.71
CA ALA A 63 -7.99 13.96 15.44
C ALA A 63 -8.20 12.60 14.73
N SER A 64 -9.02 12.58 13.69
CA SER A 64 -9.27 11.41 12.83
C SER A 64 -8.37 11.38 11.60
N ILE A 65 -7.50 12.39 11.40
CA ILE A 65 -6.52 12.39 10.30
C ILE A 65 -5.33 11.51 10.69
N PRO A 66 -5.04 10.41 9.96
CA PRO A 66 -3.99 9.47 10.31
C PRO A 66 -2.59 9.97 9.93
N THR A 67 -2.14 11.06 10.57
CA THR A 67 -0.75 11.52 10.44
C THR A 67 0.23 10.52 11.07
N PRO A 68 1.53 10.51 10.68
CA PRO A 68 2.50 9.54 11.17
C PRO A 68 2.57 9.48 12.69
N GLN A 69 2.54 10.64 13.35
CA GLN A 69 2.60 10.73 14.81
C GLN A 69 1.34 10.16 15.49
N VAL A 70 0.16 10.44 14.93
CA VAL A 70 -1.12 9.95 15.47
C VAL A 70 -1.21 8.44 15.31
N VAL A 71 -0.88 7.93 14.12
CA VAL A 71 -0.86 6.50 13.83
C VAL A 71 0.18 5.77 14.67
N LEU A 72 1.38 6.32 14.82
CA LEU A 72 2.43 5.72 15.65
C LEU A 72 1.97 5.59 17.11
N THR A 73 1.34 6.65 17.63
CA THR A 73 0.84 6.66 19.01
C THR A 73 -0.22 5.58 19.21
N GLU A 74 -1.16 5.43 18.28
CA GLU A 74 -2.18 4.37 18.32
C GLU A 74 -1.57 2.98 18.13
N ALA A 75 -0.63 2.81 17.20
CA ALA A 75 0.02 1.51 16.97
C ALA A 75 0.79 1.01 18.21
N LEU A 76 1.44 1.92 18.93
CA LEU A 76 2.16 1.59 20.17
C LEU A 76 1.23 1.20 21.33
N THR A 77 -0.05 1.56 21.32
CA THR A 77 -1.02 1.05 22.31
C THR A 77 -1.50 -0.36 21.97
N LEU A 78 -1.51 -0.72 20.68
CA LEU A 78 -1.97 -2.03 20.18
C LEU A 78 -0.92 -3.13 20.39
N ASP A 79 0.28 -2.94 19.87
CA ASP A 79 1.40 -3.89 20.04
C ASP A 79 2.74 -3.13 20.05
N PRO A 80 3.17 -2.61 21.22
CA PRO A 80 4.40 -1.84 21.31
C PRO A 80 5.63 -2.65 20.90
N ARG A 81 5.63 -3.97 21.15
CA ARG A 81 6.81 -4.81 20.89
C ARG A 81 6.99 -5.04 19.39
N ALA A 82 5.93 -5.41 18.68
CA ALA A 82 6.01 -5.66 17.25
C ALA A 82 6.26 -4.36 16.48
N VAL A 83 5.58 -3.26 16.86
CA VAL A 83 5.78 -1.94 16.24
C VAL A 83 7.22 -1.46 16.45
N GLN A 84 7.78 -1.55 17.65
CA GLN A 84 9.17 -1.19 17.89
C GLN A 84 10.15 -2.06 17.08
N PHE A 85 9.84 -3.35 16.89
CA PHE A 85 10.67 -4.23 16.07
C PHE A 85 10.67 -3.79 14.60
N TYR A 86 9.49 -3.50 14.04
CA TYR A 86 9.35 -2.99 12.67
C TYR A 86 10.14 -1.68 12.46
N LEU A 87 9.96 -0.71 13.35
CA LEU A 87 10.66 0.58 13.30
C LEU A 87 12.17 0.42 13.50
N GLY A 88 12.59 -0.46 14.41
CA GLY A 88 14.00 -0.75 14.67
C GLY A 88 14.74 -1.38 13.50
N LYS A 89 14.00 -2.02 12.57
CA LYS A 89 14.53 -2.55 11.31
C LYS A 89 14.53 -1.53 10.17
N GLY A 90 14.18 -0.27 10.42
CA GLY A 90 14.12 0.79 9.42
C GLY A 90 12.74 1.00 8.79
N GLY A 91 11.73 0.26 9.27
CA GLY A 91 10.34 0.48 8.92
C GLY A 91 9.87 1.90 9.30
N LYS A 92 8.90 2.41 8.56
CA LYS A 92 8.32 3.74 8.76
C LYS A 92 6.80 3.69 8.68
N VAL A 93 6.14 4.59 9.39
CA VAL A 93 4.68 4.73 9.31
C VAL A 93 4.27 5.27 7.94
N GLU A 94 5.11 6.13 7.38
CA GLU A 94 4.96 6.74 6.07
C GLU A 94 4.85 5.70 4.95
N TYR A 95 5.61 4.60 4.99
CA TYR A 95 5.49 3.51 3.99
C TYR A 95 4.08 2.91 3.98
N VAL A 96 3.50 2.72 5.17
CA VAL A 96 2.17 2.13 5.33
C VAL A 96 1.07 3.12 4.92
N LEU A 97 1.23 4.39 5.28
CA LEU A 97 0.32 5.46 4.85
C LEU A 97 0.34 5.62 3.33
N ASP A 98 1.52 5.56 2.72
CA ASP A 98 1.64 5.66 1.26
C ASP A 98 0.96 4.49 0.56
N ALA A 99 1.23 3.26 1.02
CA ALA A 99 0.56 2.05 0.53
C ALA A 99 -0.97 2.16 0.65
N THR A 100 -1.45 2.62 1.80
CA THR A 100 -2.90 2.78 2.05
C THR A 100 -3.52 3.76 1.05
N VAL A 101 -2.87 4.88 0.79
CA VAL A 101 -3.39 5.91 -0.10
C VAL A 101 -3.34 5.47 -1.56
N ASP A 102 -2.25 4.84 -1.99
CA ASP A 102 -2.14 4.40 -3.37
C ASP A 102 -3.06 3.23 -3.68
N ILE A 103 -3.23 2.27 -2.76
CA ILE A 103 -4.23 1.20 -2.90
C ILE A 103 -5.64 1.80 -2.97
N ALA A 104 -5.97 2.77 -2.11
CA ALA A 104 -7.27 3.43 -2.16
C ALA A 104 -7.49 4.16 -3.50
N ARG A 105 -6.43 4.74 -4.08
CA ARG A 105 -6.48 5.37 -5.40
C ARG A 105 -6.64 4.35 -6.52
N GLU A 106 -5.85 3.27 -6.49
CA GLU A 106 -5.91 2.18 -7.45
C GLU A 106 -7.29 1.53 -7.46
N GLN A 107 -7.89 1.30 -6.28
CA GLN A 107 -9.21 0.68 -6.19
C GLN A 107 -10.38 1.62 -6.49
N SER A 108 -10.13 2.94 -6.53
CA SER A 108 -11.17 3.93 -6.84
C SER A 108 -11.49 3.99 -8.34
N ALA A 109 -12.48 4.81 -8.70
CA ALA A 109 -12.79 5.19 -10.08
C ALA A 109 -11.61 5.79 -10.89
N LEU A 110 -10.49 6.17 -10.25
CA LEU A 110 -9.26 6.60 -10.95
C LEU A 110 -8.34 5.45 -11.38
N GLY A 111 -8.54 4.24 -10.85
CA GLY A 111 -7.78 3.04 -11.19
C GLY A 111 -8.68 1.95 -11.75
N ASP A 112 -8.77 0.81 -11.05
CA ASP A 112 -9.51 -0.37 -11.48
C ASP A 112 -11.00 -0.37 -11.07
N GLY A 113 -11.42 0.53 -10.17
CA GLY A 113 -12.80 0.66 -9.70
C GLY A 113 -13.32 -0.50 -8.86
N THR A 114 -12.43 -1.37 -8.37
CA THR A 114 -12.80 -2.55 -7.57
C THR A 114 -13.49 -2.16 -6.25
N PHE A 115 -13.19 -0.98 -5.70
CA PHE A 115 -13.84 -0.48 -4.50
C PHE A 115 -15.33 -0.21 -4.77
N GLU A 116 -15.65 0.58 -5.81
CA GLU A 116 -17.03 0.87 -6.17
C GLU A 116 -17.78 -0.40 -6.59
N GLU A 117 -17.16 -1.31 -7.35
CA GLU A 117 -17.79 -2.61 -7.68
C GLU A 117 -18.15 -3.43 -6.44
N THR A 118 -17.31 -3.38 -5.40
CA THR A 118 -17.52 -4.13 -4.16
C THR A 118 -18.54 -3.47 -3.24
N PHE A 119 -18.53 -2.14 -3.12
CA PHE A 119 -19.25 -1.41 -2.07
C PHE A 119 -20.43 -0.54 -2.56
N ASP A 120 -20.56 -0.26 -3.86
CA ASP A 120 -21.75 0.41 -4.44
C ASP A 120 -22.83 -0.60 -4.91
N ASN A 121 -22.61 -1.91 -4.72
CA ASN A 121 -23.55 -2.94 -5.19
C ASN A 121 -24.46 -3.45 -4.07
N ASP A 122 -25.77 -3.15 -4.16
CA ASP A 122 -26.81 -3.46 -3.16
C ASP A 122 -26.97 -4.98 -2.84
N GLU A 123 -26.39 -5.87 -3.67
CA GLU A 123 -26.50 -7.33 -3.51
C GLU A 123 -25.45 -7.94 -2.56
N VAL A 124 -24.35 -7.23 -2.28
CA VAL A 124 -23.30 -7.66 -1.34
C VAL A 124 -23.65 -7.08 0.03
N GLY A 125 -24.78 -7.52 0.60
CA GLY A 125 -25.24 -7.14 1.93
C GLY A 125 -24.85 -8.18 2.97
N GLY A 126 -23.60 -8.14 3.42
CA GLY A 126 -23.10 -8.88 4.56
C GLY A 126 -23.30 -8.13 5.87
N GLU A 127 -23.58 -8.87 6.95
CA GLU A 127 -23.76 -8.32 8.30
C GLU A 127 -22.48 -7.61 8.81
N GLY A 128 -22.33 -6.32 8.53
CA GLY A 128 -21.35 -5.48 9.22
C GLY A 128 -20.70 -4.36 8.42
N GLY A 129 -21.46 -3.38 7.93
CA GLY A 129 -20.94 -2.03 7.64
C GLY A 129 -21.06 -1.52 6.20
N GLU A 130 -21.50 -2.35 5.26
CA GLU A 130 -21.66 -2.00 3.84
C GLU A 130 -22.79 -0.97 3.60
N GLU A 131 -23.85 -0.99 4.42
CA GLU A 131 -24.97 -0.04 4.36
C GLU A 131 -24.55 1.44 4.49
N ARG A 132 -23.31 1.74 4.95
CA ARG A 132 -22.86 3.11 5.16
C ARG A 132 -22.21 3.78 3.97
N TYR A 133 -21.58 3.07 3.03
CA TYR A 133 -20.79 3.73 1.98
C TYR A 133 -21.69 4.48 0.99
N VAL A 134 -22.75 3.82 0.51
CA VAL A 134 -23.77 4.43 -0.37
C VAL A 134 -24.49 5.62 0.28
N GLU A 135 -24.54 5.67 1.61
CA GLU A 135 -25.12 6.77 2.39
C GLU A 135 -24.17 7.96 2.57
N LEU A 136 -22.86 7.80 2.31
CA LEU A 136 -21.91 8.89 2.45
C LEU A 136 -22.13 9.96 1.38
N PRO A 137 -22.11 11.25 1.73
CA PRO A 137 -22.21 12.30 0.74
C PRO A 137 -20.97 12.26 -0.16
N LYS A 138 -21.19 12.11 -1.47
CA LYS A 138 -20.13 12.25 -2.46
C LYS A 138 -19.59 13.69 -2.40
N CYS A 139 -18.28 13.83 -2.21
CA CYS A 139 -17.60 15.12 -2.11
C CYS A 139 -16.74 15.37 -3.34
N ALA A 140 -16.64 16.65 -3.75
CA ALA A 140 -15.83 17.05 -4.91
C ALA A 140 -14.34 16.66 -4.78
N ASN A 141 -13.86 16.41 -3.55
CA ASN A 141 -12.48 16.10 -3.25
C ASN A 141 -12.24 14.60 -2.93
N ASP A 142 -13.23 13.73 -3.14
CA ASP A 142 -13.09 12.28 -2.82
C ASP A 142 -11.94 11.63 -3.60
N LEU A 143 -11.67 12.13 -4.81
CA LEU A 143 -10.62 11.64 -5.69
C LEU A 143 -9.33 12.49 -5.65
N GLU A 144 -9.25 13.48 -4.75
CA GLU A 144 -8.09 14.37 -4.60
C GLU A 144 -6.99 13.73 -3.74
N PHE A 145 -6.49 12.55 -4.15
CA PHE A 145 -5.48 11.79 -3.40
C PHE A 145 -4.17 12.56 -3.19
N GLY A 146 -3.83 13.52 -4.06
CA GLY A 146 -2.69 14.41 -3.85
C GLY A 146 -2.85 15.31 -2.61
N ILE A 147 -4.08 15.77 -2.34
CA ILE A 147 -4.40 16.53 -1.13
C ILE A 147 -4.36 15.62 0.10
N VAL A 148 -4.89 14.39 -0.02
CA VAL A 148 -4.85 13.37 1.04
C VAL A 148 -3.41 13.11 1.46
N ARG A 149 -2.51 12.78 0.52
CA ARG A 149 -1.08 12.53 0.81
C ARG A 149 -0.45 13.69 1.59
N ARG A 150 -0.69 14.93 1.15
CA ARG A 150 -0.17 16.13 1.81
C ARG A 150 -0.67 16.27 3.25
N ASN A 151 -1.96 16.04 3.48
CA ASN A 151 -2.57 16.15 4.80
C ASN A 151 -2.12 15.02 5.75
N LEU A 152 -1.73 13.87 5.19
CA LEU A 152 -1.09 12.78 5.93
C LEU A 152 0.40 13.04 6.21
N GLY A 153 0.97 14.19 5.84
CA GLY A 153 2.38 14.49 6.07
C GLY A 153 3.33 13.74 5.12
N LEU A 154 2.80 13.12 4.06
CA LEU A 154 3.60 12.54 2.98
C LEU A 154 4.09 13.70 2.10
N ALA A 155 5.22 14.28 2.48
CA ALA A 155 5.76 15.49 1.87
C ALA A 155 5.93 15.33 0.35
N GLY A 156 5.52 16.36 -0.41
CA GLY A 156 5.72 16.39 -1.85
C GLY A 156 7.21 16.34 -2.20
N GLY A 157 7.58 15.42 -3.09
CA GLY A 157 8.96 15.24 -3.58
C GLY A 157 9.70 14.04 -3.01
N LEU A 158 9.13 13.32 -2.04
CA LEU A 158 9.65 12.02 -1.59
C LEU A 158 8.80 10.89 -2.16
N VAL A 159 9.46 9.87 -2.71
CA VAL A 159 8.82 8.62 -3.11
C VAL A 159 8.88 7.67 -1.90
N TRP A 160 7.72 7.35 -1.35
CA TRP A 160 7.56 6.46 -0.20
C TRP A 160 7.22 5.02 -0.59
N GLY A 161 7.24 4.74 -1.90
CA GLY A 161 6.94 3.45 -2.51
C GLY A 161 6.06 3.62 -3.77
N PRO A 162 5.74 2.53 -4.47
CA PRO A 162 6.37 1.22 -4.31
C PRO A 162 7.85 1.24 -4.76
N TYR A 163 8.69 0.42 -4.13
CA TYR A 163 10.12 0.28 -4.39
C TYR A 163 10.37 -1.00 -5.20
N HIS A 164 10.06 -0.98 -6.48
CA HIS A 164 10.42 -2.09 -7.37
C HIS A 164 11.93 -2.12 -7.61
N GLU A 165 12.50 -3.31 -7.82
CA GLU A 165 13.81 -3.42 -8.43
C GLU A 165 13.69 -2.78 -9.81
N ARG A 166 14.52 -1.78 -10.11
CA ARG A 166 14.63 -1.33 -11.49
C ARG A 166 15.20 -2.52 -12.25
N ASP A 167 14.41 -3.09 -13.16
CA ASP A 167 14.96 -3.95 -14.19
C ASP A 167 16.00 -3.10 -14.95
N GLU A 168 17.28 -3.32 -14.66
CA GLU A 168 18.40 -2.75 -15.40
C GLU A 168 18.45 -3.28 -16.86
N ASP A 169 17.51 -4.15 -17.25
CA ASP A 169 17.40 -4.81 -18.55
C ASP A 169 16.44 -4.13 -19.54
N SER A 170 16.03 -2.88 -19.30
CA SER A 170 15.39 -2.07 -20.37
C SER A 170 16.46 -1.50 -21.32
N GLU A 171 17.24 -2.38 -21.94
CA GLU A 171 18.00 -2.11 -23.16
C GLU A 171 17.02 -2.01 -24.35
N ASP A 172 16.16 -0.99 -24.35
CA ASP A 172 15.49 -0.53 -25.58
C ASP A 172 16.51 0.26 -26.41
N GLY A 173 17.52 -0.47 -26.89
CA GLY A 173 18.46 -0.07 -27.92
C GLY A 173 18.28 -1.00 -29.11
N MET A 174 17.06 -1.05 -29.68
CA MET A 174 16.88 -1.66 -30.99
C MET A 174 17.54 -0.75 -32.03
N GLU A 175 18.83 -0.98 -32.28
CA GLU A 175 19.47 -0.53 -33.51
C GLU A 175 18.70 -1.14 -34.68
N VAL A 176 18.02 -0.28 -35.43
CA VAL A 176 17.33 -0.65 -36.65
C VAL A 176 18.42 -0.92 -37.68
N ASP A 177 18.70 -2.19 -37.96
CA ASP A 177 19.51 -2.58 -39.11
C ASP A 177 18.74 -2.22 -40.39
N ASP A 178 19.07 -1.05 -40.94
CA ASP A 178 18.77 -0.64 -42.32
C ASP A 178 19.63 -1.49 -43.27
N ASP A 179 19.09 -2.63 -43.72
CA ASP A 179 19.62 -3.39 -44.86
C ASP A 179 18.43 -3.83 -45.74
N ASP A 180 17.95 -2.91 -46.59
CA ASP A 180 17.11 -3.21 -47.76
C ASP A 180 17.93 -2.86 -49.01
N ASP A 181 18.88 -3.74 -49.34
CA ASP A 181 19.59 -3.77 -50.61
C ASP A 181 19.03 -4.92 -51.48
N ASP A 182 18.89 -4.59 -52.77
CA ASP A 182 18.75 -5.43 -53.96
C ASP A 182 17.40 -6.10 -54.25
N ASP A 183 16.75 -5.61 -55.32
CA ASP A 183 16.52 -6.51 -56.45
C ASP A 183 16.72 -5.80 -57.80
N ASP A 184 17.61 -6.46 -58.54
CA ASP A 184 18.31 -6.15 -59.77
C ASP A 184 17.42 -6.22 -61.02
N ASP A 185 17.75 -5.38 -62.00
CA ASP A 185 17.19 -5.37 -63.35
C ASP A 185 17.54 -6.67 -64.09
N SER A 186 16.60 -7.27 -64.81
CA SER A 186 16.91 -8.20 -65.92
C SER A 186 15.76 -8.31 -66.94
N ASP A 187 16.01 -7.68 -68.10
CA ASP A 187 15.54 -7.89 -69.49
C ASP A 187 14.09 -8.31 -69.81
#